data_AF-A0A1Y3U9I3-F1
#
_entry.id   AF-A0A1Y3U9I3-F1
#
_cell.length_a   1.000
_cell.length_b   1.000
_cell.length_c   1.000
_cell.angle_alpha   90.00
_cell.angle_beta   90.00
_cell.angle_gamma   90.00
#
_symmetry.space_group_name_H-M   'P 1'
#
loop_
_entity.id
_entity.type
_entity.pdbx_description
1 polymer ?
#
loop_
_entity_poly.entity_id
_entity_poly.type
_entity_poly.pdbx_seq_one_letter_code
_entity_poly.pdbx_strand_id
1 'polypeptide(L)'
;MDFRYPKLFVCSMVGSLVSGALALALGVTAYVAGLPSSVLSILTFVGGGTENLIFASIAAAAGFVVSFLAVWFFGFTKDELENGPVSERA
;
A
#
# COMPACT_ATOMS: atom_id res chain seq x y z
N MET A 1 20.16 4.86 1.69
CA MET A 1 19.03 5.76 1.96
C MET A 1 18.42 5.30 3.27
N ASP A 2 18.66 6.01 4.36
CA ASP A 2 17.98 5.70 5.62
C ASP A 2 16.56 6.25 5.56
N PHE A 3 15.57 5.42 5.88
CA PHE A 3 14.19 5.84 5.98
C PHE A 3 14.02 6.65 7.26
N ARG A 4 13.54 7.89 7.13
CA ARG A 4 13.26 8.79 8.27
C ARG A 4 12.28 8.19 9.29
N TYR A 5 11.40 7.29 8.84
CA TYR A 5 10.47 6.53 9.69
C TYR A 5 10.38 5.08 9.21
N PRO A 6 11.27 4.19 9.67
CA PRO A 6 11.28 2.80 9.20
C PRO A 6 10.02 2.02 9.60
N LYS A 7 9.39 2.38 10.74
CA LYS A 7 8.13 1.77 11.21
C LYS A 7 6.96 2.03 10.27
N LEU A 8 6.86 3.25 9.71
CA LEU A 8 5.84 3.61 8.71
C LEU A 8 6.01 2.79 7.43
N PHE A 9 7.26 2.58 7.00
CA PHE A 9 7.56 1.75 5.84
C PHE A 9 7.10 0.30 6.06
N VAL A 10 7.38 -0.28 7.23
CA VAL A 10 6.93 -1.64 7.57
C VAL A 10 5.40 -1.73 7.63
N CYS A 11 4.71 -0.76 8.22
CA CYS A 11 3.24 -0.73 8.25
C CYS A 11 2.64 -0.66 6.83
N SER A 12 3.24 0.16 5.95
CA SER A 12 2.82 0.24 4.54
C SER A 12 3.08 -1.05 3.77
N MET A 13 4.18 -1.77 4.05
CA MET A 13 4.46 -3.07 3.43
C MET A 13 3.38 -4.10 3.75
N VAL A 14 2.86 -4.11 4.98
CA VAL A 14 1.80 -5.03 5.40
C VAL A 14 0.52 -4.80 4.58
N GLY A 15 0.07 -3.55 4.44
CA GLY A 15 -1.12 -3.27 3.63
C GLY A 15 -0.92 -3.54 2.13
N SER A 16 0.28 -3.28 1.60
CA SER A 16 0.63 -3.68 0.22
C SER A 16 0.60 -5.20 0.02
N LEU A 17 1.05 -5.97 1.02
CA LEU A 17 0.97 -7.44 1.01
C LEU A 17 -0.49 -7.92 0.99
N VAL A 18 -1.34 -7.36 1.83
CA VAL A 18 -2.76 -7.72 1.88
C VAL A 18 -3.47 -7.33 0.58
N SER A 19 -3.17 -6.17 0.01
CA SER A 19 -3.67 -5.76 -1.31
C SER A 19 -3.28 -6.76 -2.40
N GLY A 20 -2.00 -7.18 -2.42
CA GLY A 20 -1.50 -8.14 -3.40
C GLY A 20 -2.12 -9.52 -3.23
N ALA A 21 -2.27 -10.00 -1.99
CA ALA A 21 -2.91 -11.27 -1.70
C ALA A 21 -4.40 -11.27 -2.12
N LEU A 22 -5.12 -10.18 -1.87
CA LEU A 22 -6.51 -10.01 -2.30
C LEU A 22 -6.63 -9.95 -3.83
N ALA A 23 -5.74 -9.22 -4.50
CA ALA A 23 -5.70 -9.17 -5.96
C ALA A 23 -5.46 -10.57 -6.57
N LEU A 24 -4.55 -11.36 -5.99
CA LEU A 24 -4.31 -12.74 -6.40
C LEU A 24 -5.53 -13.64 -6.15
N ALA A 25 -6.16 -13.54 -4.98
CA ALA A 25 -7.33 -14.35 -4.64
C ALA A 25 -8.56 -14.04 -5.52
N LEU A 26 -8.72 -12.79 -5.94
CA LEU A 26 -9.79 -12.34 -6.84
C LEU A 26 -9.46 -12.58 -8.33
N GLY A 27 -8.31 -13.16 -8.65
CA GLY A 27 -7.91 -13.45 -10.02
C GLY A 27 -7.58 -12.20 -10.84
N VAL A 28 -7.17 -11.10 -10.19
CA VAL A 28 -6.87 -9.84 -10.88
C VAL A 28 -5.60 -10.01 -11.72
N THR A 29 -5.71 -9.75 -13.01
CA THR A 29 -4.63 -9.90 -13.99
C THR A 29 -4.21 -8.53 -14.52
N ALA A 30 -2.89 -8.30 -14.55
CA ALA A 30 -2.29 -7.14 -15.18
C ALA A 30 -1.97 -7.48 -16.64
N TYR A 31 -2.58 -6.76 -17.58
CA TYR A 31 -2.49 -7.04 -19.02
C TYR A 31 -1.43 -6.22 -19.76
N VAL A 32 -0.89 -5.19 -19.11
CA VAL A 32 0.17 -4.34 -19.69
C VAL A 32 1.43 -4.48 -18.84
N ALA A 33 2.53 -4.92 -19.46
CA ALA A 33 3.83 -5.01 -18.81
C ALA A 33 4.54 -3.64 -18.88
N GLY A 34 5.02 -3.16 -17.72
CA GLY A 34 5.62 -1.82 -17.57
C GLY A 34 4.68 -0.87 -16.83
N LEU A 35 4.57 -1.05 -15.51
CA LEU A 35 3.71 -0.20 -14.69
C LEU A 35 4.32 1.20 -14.59
N PRO A 36 3.58 2.27 -14.96
CA PRO A 36 3.89 3.58 -14.44
C PRO A 36 3.55 3.58 -12.94
N SER A 37 4.49 3.99 -12.08
CA SER A 37 4.29 4.15 -10.62
C SER A 37 3.41 5.37 -10.29
N SER A 38 2.26 5.46 -10.94
CA SER A 38 1.33 6.58 -10.88
C SER A 38 -0.12 6.09 -11.08
N VAL A 39 -1.10 6.99 -10.94
CA VAL A 39 -2.54 6.66 -11.03
C VAL A 39 -2.91 5.95 -12.35
N LEU A 40 -2.13 6.17 -13.41
CA LEU A 40 -2.28 5.48 -14.69
C LEU A 40 -2.08 3.95 -14.61
N SER A 41 -1.52 3.43 -13.52
CA SER A 41 -1.40 2.00 -13.24
C SER A 41 -2.75 1.27 -13.20
N ILE A 42 -3.89 1.98 -13.14
CA ILE A 42 -5.21 1.34 -13.23
C ILE A 42 -5.51 0.83 -14.66
N LEU A 43 -4.93 1.46 -15.70
CA LEU A 43 -5.12 1.08 -17.10
C LEU A 43 -4.59 -0.32 -17.41
N THR A 44 -3.61 -0.78 -16.63
CA THR A 44 -3.04 -2.12 -16.67
C THR A 44 -4.09 -3.22 -16.47
N PHE A 45 -5.18 -2.92 -15.79
CA PHE A 45 -6.26 -3.87 -15.47
C PHE A 45 -7.42 -3.81 -16.46
N VAL A 46 -7.48 -2.79 -17.35
CA VAL A 46 -8.57 -2.60 -18.32
C VAL A 46 -8.66 -3.75 -19.33
N GLY A 47 -7.54 -4.43 -19.62
CA GLY A 47 -7.50 -5.55 -20.57
C GLY A 47 -8.35 -6.76 -20.18
N GLY A 48 -8.73 -6.89 -18.90
CA GLY A 48 -9.58 -7.98 -18.39
C GLY A 48 -11.07 -7.66 -18.37
N GLY A 49 -11.48 -6.52 -18.94
CA GLY A 49 -12.84 -6.04 -18.86
C GLY A 49 -13.18 -5.33 -17.54
N THR A 50 -14.44 -4.92 -17.41
CA THR A 50 -14.92 -4.12 -16.28
C THR A 50 -14.82 -4.85 -14.93
N GLU A 51 -15.00 -6.17 -14.91
CA GLU A 51 -14.95 -6.99 -13.70
C GLU A 51 -13.55 -6.98 -13.05
N ASN A 52 -12.50 -7.18 -13.86
CA ASN A 52 -11.11 -7.14 -13.39
C ASN A 52 -10.75 -5.77 -12.79
N LEU A 53 -11.26 -4.69 -13.38
CA LEU A 53 -11.00 -3.33 -12.91
C LEU A 53 -11.69 -3.05 -11.56
N ILE A 54 -12.90 -3.57 -11.38
CA ILE A 54 -13.63 -3.47 -10.10
C ILE A 54 -12.88 -4.23 -9.01
N PHE A 55 -12.46 -5.47 -9.27
CA PHE A 55 -11.71 -6.27 -8.30
C PHE A 55 -10.34 -5.68 -7.98
N ALA A 56 -9.62 -5.13 -8.96
CA ALA A 56 -8.37 -4.39 -8.73
C ALA A 56 -8.58 -3.18 -7.82
N SER A 57 -9.67 -2.43 -8.04
CA SER A 57 -10.01 -1.24 -7.24
C SER A 57 -10.38 -1.62 -5.80
N ILE A 58 -11.12 -2.70 -5.61
CA ILE A 58 -11.48 -3.24 -4.29
C ILE A 58 -10.22 -3.71 -3.55
N ALA A 59 -9.33 -4.44 -4.22
CA ALA A 59 -8.07 -4.89 -3.64
C ALA A 59 -7.19 -3.72 -3.19
N ALA A 60 -7.07 -2.68 -4.03
CA ALA A 60 -6.33 -1.46 -3.71
C ALA A 60 -6.94 -0.70 -2.52
N ALA A 61 -8.28 -0.55 -2.49
CA ALA A 61 -8.98 0.09 -1.38
C ALA A 61 -8.79 -0.69 -0.07
N ALA A 62 -8.89 -2.01 -0.10
CA ALA A 62 -8.66 -2.87 1.06
C ALA A 62 -7.21 -2.74 1.56
N GLY A 63 -6.22 -2.74 0.66
CA GLY A 63 -4.82 -2.49 0.99
C GLY A 63 -4.59 -1.15 1.68
N PHE A 64 -5.22 -0.09 1.18
CA PHE A 64 -5.16 1.24 1.78
C PHE A 64 -5.74 1.26 3.19
N VAL A 65 -6.93 0.66 3.39
CA VAL A 65 -7.56 0.58 4.71
C VAL A 65 -6.70 -0.19 5.70
N VAL A 66 -6.10 -1.32 5.29
CA VAL A 66 -5.20 -2.10 6.15
C VAL A 66 -3.94 -1.32 6.50
N SER A 67 -3.32 -0.64 5.53
CA SER A 67 -2.18 0.26 5.79
C SER A 67 -2.56 1.36 6.78
N PHE A 68 -3.73 1.99 6.61
CA PHE A 68 -4.21 3.03 7.51
C PHE A 68 -4.41 2.50 8.94
N LEU A 69 -5.07 1.34 9.09
CA LEU A 69 -5.27 0.72 10.40
C LEU A 69 -3.93 0.31 11.05
N ALA A 70 -3.00 -0.25 10.27
CA ALA A 70 -1.68 -0.61 10.77
C ALA A 70 -0.91 0.61 11.28
N VAL A 71 -0.95 1.72 10.53
CA VAL A 71 -0.31 2.98 10.95
C VAL A 71 -1.05 3.61 12.14
N TRP A 72 -2.38 3.52 12.20
CA TRP A 72 -3.16 4.04 13.32
C TRP A 72 -2.83 3.34 14.65
N PHE A 73 -2.66 2.01 14.62
CA PHE A 73 -2.36 1.24 15.83
C PHE A 73 -0.86 1.16 16.16
N PHE A 74 0.02 1.10 15.15
CA PHE A 74 1.44 0.81 15.33
C PHE A 74 2.40 1.86 14.73
N GLY A 75 1.89 2.85 14.00
CA GLY A 75 2.70 3.75 13.19
C GLY A 75 3.41 4.85 13.97
N PHE A 76 2.80 5.41 15.01
CA PHE A 76 3.42 6.47 15.82
C PHE A 76 3.38 6.14 17.31
N THR A 77 4.56 6.03 17.90
CA THR A 77 4.72 6.05 19.35
C THR A 77 4.54 7.49 19.87
N LYS A 78 3.91 7.70 21.03
CA LYS A 78 3.69 9.06 21.61
C LYS A 78 4.99 9.87 21.67
N ASP A 79 6.09 9.23 22.02
CA ASP A 79 7.42 9.81 21.99
C ASP A 79 7.83 10.35 20.62
N GLU A 80 7.57 9.64 19.51
CA GLU A 80 7.94 10.07 18.15
C GLU A 80 7.08 11.23 17.64
N LEU A 81 5.85 11.36 18.16
CA LEU A 81 4.96 12.48 17.84
C LEU A 81 5.41 13.77 18.52
N GLU A 82 6.00 13.67 19.72
CA GLU A 82 6.32 14.81 20.59
C GLU A 82 7.76 15.32 20.42
N ASN A 83 8.72 14.41 20.19
CA ASN A 83 10.15 14.75 20.10
C ASN A 83 10.77 14.46 18.70
N GLY A 84 9.94 14.26 17.66
CA GLY A 84 10.41 13.98 16.29
C GLY A 84 11.04 12.58 16.13
N PRO A 85 11.57 12.21 14.94
CA PRO A 85 12.11 10.87 14.70
C PRO A 85 13.32 10.61 15.58
N VAL A 86 13.40 9.39 16.16
CA VAL A 86 14.49 8.96 17.06
C VAL A 86 15.88 9.13 16.41
N SER A 87 15.95 9.03 15.07
CA SER A 87 17.19 9.20 14.30
C SER A 87 17.75 10.62 14.31
N GLU A 88 16.96 11.64 14.62
CA GLU A 88 17.39 13.06 14.64
C GLU A 88 17.72 13.56 16.06
N ARG A 89 17.63 12.71 17.10
CA ARG A 89 17.84 13.10 18.51
C ARG A 89 19.28 12.90 19.02
N ALA A 90 20.25 12.93 18.11
CA ALA A 90 21.68 12.81 18.42
C ALA A 90 22.24 14.12 19.01
#